data_AF-A0A372GCH6-F1
#
_entry.id   AF-A0A372GCH6-F1
#
_cell.length_a   1.000
_cell.length_b   1.000
_cell.length_c   1.000
_cell.angle_alpha   90.00
_cell.angle_beta   90.00
_cell.angle_gamma   90.00
#
_symmetry.space_group_name_H-M   'P 1'
#
loop_
_entity.id
_entity.type
_entity.pdbx_description
1 polymer ?
#
loop_
_entity_poly.entity_id
_entity_poly.type
_entity_poly.pdbx_seq_one_letter_code
_entity_poly.pdbx_strand_id
1 'polypeptide(L)'
;MSVRRLAAFAAAVLAVAVLAGCGGGGPAPPQRAWFRVSVLPDGNALLDLRAAGQLGSDADVRALARRVAAATFPGARAIHVRTERDRGVPFARAEVRRAYRTGRGPSLRIDTAGAVRLLAAAGFRDTTMRLRLPSVPATVRATTVPANTERAETERAGTGSSGTRAWRLRADAPPPVVRVDLRPRPGRWLAAMALPVLGAAGVALGFFVRRRIFALPAAGLSVAAAITAVAGSAGRQGDGLGVAGLLDGTALKVATIAPLAAVPLALPAVLLLATVFARLVTGPDVRSTHEARPTDTGVFW
;
A
#
# COMPACT_ATOMS: atom_id res chain seq x y z
N MET A 1 -19.01 -64.76 -32.53
CA MET A 1 -18.29 -63.71 -31.77
C MET A 1 -18.61 -63.90 -30.29
N SER A 2 -17.59 -64.07 -29.43
CA SER A 2 -17.81 -64.34 -28.00
C SER A 2 -18.26 -63.08 -27.25
N VAL A 3 -19.13 -63.25 -26.25
CA VAL A 3 -19.70 -62.17 -25.39
C VAL A 3 -18.61 -61.24 -24.83
N ARG A 4 -17.41 -61.77 -24.58
CA ARG A 4 -16.23 -61.00 -24.15
C ARG A 4 -15.76 -59.96 -25.18
N ARG A 5 -15.82 -60.25 -26.48
CA ARG A 5 -15.44 -59.30 -27.54
C ARG A 5 -16.46 -58.18 -27.68
N LEU A 6 -17.74 -58.47 -27.44
CA LEU A 6 -18.81 -57.49 -27.49
C LEU A 6 -18.74 -56.52 -26.30
N ALA A 7 -18.43 -57.02 -25.11
CA ALA A 7 -18.18 -56.19 -23.92
C ALA A 7 -16.94 -55.28 -24.08
N ALA A 8 -15.85 -55.80 -24.65
CA ALA A 8 -14.64 -55.02 -24.92
C ALA A 8 -14.89 -53.90 -25.94
N PHE A 9 -15.68 -54.18 -26.99
CA PHE A 9 -16.03 -53.18 -27.99
C PHE A 9 -16.97 -52.11 -27.42
N ALA A 10 -17.96 -52.51 -26.63
CA ALA A 10 -18.84 -51.57 -25.93
C ALA A 10 -18.06 -50.66 -24.96
N ALA A 11 -17.12 -51.21 -24.20
CA ALA A 11 -16.25 -50.44 -23.30
C ALA A 11 -15.34 -49.46 -24.05
N ALA A 12 -14.78 -49.88 -25.21
CA ALA A 12 -13.97 -49.01 -26.05
C ALA A 12 -14.79 -47.86 -26.65
N VAL A 13 -16.00 -48.14 -27.12
CA VAL A 13 -16.92 -47.11 -27.66
C VAL A 13 -17.36 -46.14 -26.56
N LEU A 14 -17.64 -46.62 -25.35
CA LEU A 14 -17.95 -45.77 -24.19
C LEU A 14 -16.76 -44.90 -23.79
N ALA A 15 -15.54 -45.43 -23.80
CA ALA A 15 -14.32 -44.66 -23.52
C ALA A 15 -14.09 -43.56 -24.55
N VAL A 16 -14.32 -43.84 -25.84
CA VAL A 16 -14.23 -42.84 -26.92
C VAL A 16 -15.34 -41.80 -26.81
N ALA A 17 -16.56 -42.19 -26.45
CA ALA A 17 -17.67 -41.26 -26.23
C ALA A 17 -17.44 -40.34 -25.02
N VAL A 18 -16.82 -40.84 -23.95
CA VAL A 18 -16.42 -40.03 -22.78
C VAL A 18 -15.29 -39.06 -23.14
N LEU A 19 -14.31 -39.50 -23.94
CA LEU A 19 -13.23 -38.63 -24.42
C LEU A 19 -13.73 -37.56 -25.41
N ALA A 20 -14.70 -37.88 -26.27
CA ALA A 20 -15.34 -36.92 -27.16
C ALA A 20 -16.29 -35.97 -26.42
N GLY A 21 -16.95 -36.44 -25.35
CA GLY A 21 -17.85 -35.65 -24.50
C GLY A 21 -17.14 -34.64 -23.61
N CYS A 22 -15.86 -34.86 -23.28
CA CYS A 22 -15.04 -33.89 -22.53
C CYS A 22 -14.54 -32.69 -23.38
N GLY A 23 -14.81 -32.68 -24.70
CA GLY A 23 -14.57 -31.53 -25.58
C GLY A 23 -15.72 -30.51 -25.61
N GLY A 24 -16.73 -30.67 -24.75
CA GLY A 24 -17.87 -29.77 -24.64
C GLY A 24 -17.44 -28.38 -24.16
N GLY A 25 -17.22 -27.48 -25.10
CA GLY A 25 -17.06 -26.05 -24.86
C GLY A 25 -18.26 -25.51 -24.10
N GLY A 26 -18.11 -25.41 -22.78
CA GLY A 26 -19.04 -24.66 -21.94
C GLY A 26 -19.20 -23.23 -22.48
N PRO A 27 -20.32 -22.56 -22.16
CA PRO A 27 -20.54 -21.18 -22.57
C PRO A 27 -19.31 -20.35 -22.24
N ALA A 28 -18.81 -19.62 -23.25
CA ALA A 28 -17.61 -18.80 -23.10
C ALA A 28 -17.74 -17.95 -21.83
N PRO A 29 -16.73 -17.99 -20.93
CA PRO A 29 -16.83 -17.28 -19.66
C PRO A 29 -17.12 -15.80 -19.94
N PRO A 30 -17.98 -15.16 -19.13
CA PRO A 30 -18.38 -13.77 -19.35
C PRO A 30 -17.12 -12.90 -19.46
N GLN A 31 -17.00 -12.18 -20.57
CA GLN A 31 -15.84 -11.34 -20.85
C GLN A 31 -15.79 -10.20 -19.82
N ARG A 32 -14.86 -10.30 -18.87
CA ARG A 32 -14.70 -9.31 -17.81
C ARG A 32 -13.25 -8.90 -17.77
N ALA A 33 -13.02 -7.62 -18.00
CA ALA A 33 -11.74 -7.00 -17.75
C ALA A 33 -11.86 -6.02 -16.59
N TRP A 34 -10.80 -5.91 -15.82
CA TRP A 34 -10.59 -4.77 -14.94
C TRP A 34 -9.10 -4.50 -14.88
N PHE A 35 -8.75 -3.23 -14.72
CA PHE A 35 -7.37 -2.87 -14.48
C PHE A 35 -7.25 -1.97 -13.26
N ARG A 36 -6.17 -2.20 -12.51
CA ARG A 36 -5.83 -1.41 -11.33
C ARG A 36 -4.61 -0.57 -11.63
N VAL A 37 -4.77 0.74 -11.53
CA VAL A 37 -3.70 1.71 -11.55
C VAL A 37 -3.28 2.00 -10.11
N SER A 38 -2.05 1.64 -9.75
CA SER A 38 -1.45 1.99 -8.46
C SER A 38 -0.37 3.03 -8.68
N VAL A 39 -0.58 4.24 -8.19
CA VAL A 39 0.41 5.31 -8.22
C VAL A 39 1.38 5.08 -7.06
N LEU A 40 2.66 5.00 -7.36
CA LEU A 40 3.71 4.77 -6.37
C LEU A 40 4.31 6.10 -5.88
N PRO A 41 4.86 6.13 -4.66
CA PRO A 41 5.43 7.35 -4.08
C PRO A 41 6.71 7.82 -4.78
N ASP A 42 7.42 6.96 -5.50
CA ASP A 42 8.69 7.23 -6.20
C ASP A 42 8.52 7.91 -7.58
N GLY A 43 7.30 8.29 -7.97
CA GLY A 43 7.02 8.79 -9.31
C GLY A 43 6.65 7.73 -10.33
N ASN A 44 6.71 6.44 -9.98
CA ASN A 44 6.31 5.34 -10.85
C ASN A 44 4.82 5.00 -10.69
N ALA A 45 4.31 4.16 -11.58
CA ALA A 45 2.96 3.60 -11.46
C ALA A 45 2.95 2.13 -11.89
N LEU A 46 2.03 1.36 -11.34
CA LEU A 46 1.75 -0.01 -11.75
C LEU A 46 0.35 -0.08 -12.36
N LEU A 47 0.23 -0.76 -13.49
CA LEU A 47 -1.05 -1.11 -14.10
C LEU A 47 -1.18 -2.63 -14.12
N ASP A 48 -2.07 -3.15 -13.29
CA ASP A 48 -2.40 -4.57 -13.24
C ASP A 48 -3.64 -4.80 -14.10
N LEU A 49 -3.48 -5.39 -15.29
CA LEU A 49 -4.58 -5.75 -16.18
C LEU A 49 -5.00 -7.20 -15.93
N ARG A 50 -6.23 -7.38 -15.46
CA ARG A 50 -6.90 -8.69 -15.40
C ARG A 50 -7.93 -8.75 -16.50
N ALA A 51 -7.73 -9.68 -17.41
CA ALA A 51 -8.65 -9.94 -18.51
C ALA A 51 -8.98 -11.43 -18.49
N ALA A 52 -10.23 -11.77 -18.15
CA ALA A 52 -10.74 -13.13 -18.28
C ALA A 52 -11.55 -13.22 -19.58
N GLY A 53 -11.20 -14.16 -20.46
CA GLY A 53 -11.91 -14.36 -21.74
C GLY A 53 -10.99 -14.75 -22.91
N GLN A 54 -11.32 -14.27 -24.11
CA GLN A 54 -10.81 -14.66 -25.43
C GLN A 54 -9.31 -14.40 -25.71
N LEU A 55 -8.52 -13.95 -24.74
CA LEU A 55 -7.08 -13.77 -24.98
C LEU A 55 -6.42 -15.15 -25.04
N GLY A 56 -5.94 -15.51 -26.23
CA GLY A 56 -5.43 -16.85 -26.54
C GLY A 56 -4.07 -17.17 -25.91
N SER A 57 -3.35 -16.19 -25.37
CA SER A 57 -2.04 -16.40 -24.75
C SER A 57 -1.64 -15.32 -23.74
N ASP A 58 -0.73 -15.68 -22.83
CA ASP A 58 -0.05 -14.73 -21.92
C ASP A 58 0.70 -13.62 -22.67
N ALA A 59 1.15 -13.88 -23.90
CA ALA A 59 1.79 -12.88 -24.75
C ALA A 59 0.79 -11.80 -25.19
N ASP A 60 -0.44 -12.18 -25.53
CA ASP A 60 -1.50 -11.25 -25.92
C ASP A 60 -1.93 -10.36 -24.75
N VAL A 61 -2.05 -10.94 -23.55
CA VAL A 61 -2.35 -10.17 -22.33
C VAL A 61 -1.24 -9.15 -22.05
N ARG A 62 0.04 -9.53 -22.19
CA ARG A 62 1.17 -8.60 -22.03
C ARG A 62 1.17 -7.50 -23.10
N ALA A 63 0.94 -7.85 -24.35
CA ALA A 63 0.88 -6.88 -25.44
C ALA A 63 -0.28 -5.89 -25.25
N LEU A 64 -1.45 -6.38 -24.83
CA LEU A 64 -2.61 -5.54 -24.49
C LEU A 64 -2.29 -4.64 -23.30
N ALA A 65 -1.76 -5.17 -22.20
CA ALA A 65 -1.39 -4.38 -21.02
C ALA A 65 -0.37 -3.29 -21.35
N ARG A 66 0.62 -3.58 -22.22
CA ARG A 66 1.60 -2.60 -22.67
C ARG A 66 0.95 -1.44 -23.43
N ARG A 67 0.07 -1.75 -24.38
CA ARG A 67 -0.66 -0.75 -25.17
C ARG A 67 -1.62 0.08 -24.30
N VAL A 68 -2.34 -0.59 -23.40
CA VAL A 68 -3.22 0.07 -22.42
C VAL A 68 -2.42 0.99 -21.51
N ALA A 69 -1.27 0.55 -20.97
CA ALA A 69 -0.42 1.39 -20.12
C ALA A 69 0.14 2.60 -20.88
N ALA A 70 0.60 2.42 -22.12
CA ALA A 70 1.09 3.52 -22.96
C ALA A 70 -0.01 4.55 -23.27
N ALA A 71 -1.23 4.08 -23.56
CA ALA A 71 -2.38 4.94 -23.76
C ALA A 71 -2.80 5.68 -22.47
N THR A 72 -2.71 5.00 -21.33
CA THR A 72 -3.14 5.53 -20.03
C THR A 72 -2.19 6.61 -19.50
N PHE A 73 -0.90 6.48 -19.80
CA PHE A 73 0.18 7.35 -19.31
C PHE A 73 0.96 7.98 -20.48
N PRO A 74 0.43 9.03 -21.11
CA PRO A 74 1.08 9.65 -22.27
C PRO A 74 2.47 10.26 -21.95
N GLY A 75 2.75 10.58 -20.68
CA GLY A 75 4.03 11.12 -20.23
C GLY A 75 5.06 10.07 -19.79
N ALA A 76 4.75 8.77 -19.87
CA ALA A 76 5.63 7.72 -19.40
C ALA A 76 6.89 7.58 -20.27
N ARG A 77 8.07 7.46 -19.64
CA ARG A 77 9.33 7.27 -20.38
C ARG A 77 9.62 5.82 -20.73
N ALA A 78 9.24 4.88 -19.87
CA ALA A 78 9.49 3.47 -20.06
C ALA A 78 8.38 2.64 -19.45
N ILE A 79 7.98 1.58 -20.15
CA ILE A 79 6.93 0.65 -19.73
C ILE A 79 7.49 -0.78 -19.83
N HIS A 80 7.60 -1.43 -18.68
CA HIS A 80 8.04 -2.81 -18.57
C HIS A 80 6.85 -3.69 -18.21
N VAL A 81 6.62 -4.77 -18.93
CA VAL A 81 5.42 -5.60 -18.73
C VAL A 81 5.83 -7.03 -18.47
N ARG A 82 5.28 -7.61 -17.41
CA ARG A 82 5.45 -9.01 -17.05
C ARG A 82 4.10 -9.64 -16.71
N THR A 83 3.96 -10.93 -17.00
CA THR A 83 2.84 -11.71 -16.50
C THR A 83 3.13 -12.14 -15.07
N GLU A 84 2.13 -12.01 -14.22
CA GLU A 84 2.14 -12.47 -12.83
C GLU A 84 0.89 -13.31 -12.58
N ARG A 85 0.87 -14.03 -11.46
CA ARG A 85 -0.30 -14.78 -11.00
C ARG A 85 -0.69 -14.29 -9.62
N ASP A 86 -1.97 -13.98 -9.43
CA ASP A 86 -2.53 -13.67 -8.12
C ASP A 86 -3.70 -14.61 -7.85
N ARG A 87 -3.62 -15.36 -6.73
CA ARG A 87 -4.61 -16.40 -6.36
C ARG A 87 -4.94 -17.36 -7.51
N GLY A 88 -3.91 -17.77 -8.25
CA GLY A 88 -4.04 -18.68 -9.40
C GLY A 88 -4.55 -18.03 -10.69
N VAL A 89 -4.95 -16.74 -10.67
CA VAL A 89 -5.43 -16.03 -11.87
C VAL A 89 -4.25 -15.29 -12.53
N PRO A 90 -3.93 -15.57 -13.81
CA PRO A 90 -2.91 -14.84 -14.53
C PRO A 90 -3.36 -13.40 -14.80
N PHE A 91 -2.44 -12.47 -14.68
CA PHE A 91 -2.65 -11.06 -15.03
C PHE A 91 -1.34 -10.48 -15.58
N ALA A 92 -1.45 -9.40 -16.36
CA ALA A 92 -0.27 -8.68 -16.80
C ALA A 92 -0.08 -7.43 -15.93
N ARG A 93 1.11 -7.30 -15.36
CA ARG A 93 1.57 -6.09 -14.65
C ARG A 93 2.45 -5.28 -15.57
N ALA A 94 2.04 -4.06 -15.84
CA ALA A 94 2.86 -3.05 -16.50
C ALA A 94 3.41 -2.07 -15.46
N GLU A 95 4.73 -2.03 -15.32
CA GLU A 95 5.45 -1.03 -14.54
C GLU A 95 5.77 0.17 -15.44
N VAL A 96 5.24 1.32 -15.05
CA VAL A 96 5.34 2.58 -15.76
C VAL A 96 6.31 3.48 -15.00
N ARG A 97 7.49 3.72 -15.59
CA ARG A 97 8.52 4.55 -14.97
C ARG A 97 8.27 6.03 -15.23
N ARG A 98 8.43 6.85 -14.18
CA ARG A 98 8.18 8.30 -14.20
C ARG A 98 6.78 8.63 -14.75
N ALA A 99 5.77 7.95 -14.23
CA ALA A 99 4.37 8.25 -14.53
C ALA A 99 4.02 9.72 -14.19
N TYR A 100 4.65 10.27 -13.16
CA TYR A 100 4.59 11.69 -12.82
C TYR A 100 5.95 12.19 -12.33
N ARG A 101 6.12 13.51 -12.31
CA ARG A 101 7.33 14.16 -11.79
C ARG A 101 7.16 14.43 -10.29
N THR A 102 8.02 13.85 -9.46
CA THR A 102 8.08 14.12 -8.01
C THR A 102 8.49 15.57 -7.73
N GLY A 103 8.09 16.11 -6.56
CA GLY A 103 8.40 17.49 -6.18
C GLY A 103 7.38 18.10 -5.20
N ARG A 104 7.34 19.43 -5.10
CA ARG A 104 6.46 20.15 -4.13
C ARG A 104 4.96 20.09 -4.47
N GLY A 105 4.61 19.92 -5.74
CA GLY A 105 3.23 19.81 -6.20
C GLY A 105 3.10 18.86 -7.40
N PRO A 106 3.36 17.56 -7.20
CA PRO A 106 3.28 16.58 -8.27
C PRO A 106 1.85 16.47 -8.78
N SER A 107 1.69 16.49 -10.11
CA SER A 107 0.42 16.23 -10.77
C SER A 107 0.57 15.09 -11.77
N LEU A 108 -0.43 14.22 -11.83
CA LEU A 108 -0.53 13.10 -12.74
C LEU A 108 -1.81 13.24 -13.57
N ARG A 109 -1.71 12.99 -14.88
CA ARG A 109 -2.86 12.85 -15.78
C ARG A 109 -2.95 11.40 -16.24
N ILE A 110 -4.11 10.79 -16.02
CA ILE A 110 -4.47 9.44 -16.43
C ILE A 110 -5.53 9.59 -17.53
N ASP A 111 -5.19 9.19 -18.75
CA ASP A 111 -6.09 9.28 -19.90
C ASP A 111 -6.65 7.91 -20.27
N THR A 112 -7.91 7.66 -19.93
CA THR A 112 -8.50 6.33 -20.21
C THR A 112 -9.00 6.18 -21.65
N ALA A 113 -8.99 7.23 -22.48
CA ALA A 113 -9.63 7.19 -23.80
C ALA A 113 -8.98 6.20 -24.76
N GLY A 114 -7.65 6.13 -24.77
CA GLY A 114 -6.94 5.12 -25.55
C GLY A 114 -7.11 3.71 -24.97
N ALA A 115 -7.13 3.59 -23.63
CA ALA A 115 -7.34 2.31 -22.96
C ALA A 115 -8.71 1.70 -23.28
N VAL A 116 -9.78 2.51 -23.23
CA VAL A 116 -11.15 2.06 -23.55
C VAL A 116 -11.26 1.58 -24.99
N ARG A 117 -10.68 2.32 -25.95
CA ARG A 117 -10.68 1.91 -27.36
C ARG A 117 -9.96 0.57 -27.58
N LEU A 118 -8.80 0.39 -26.95
CA LEU A 118 -8.02 -0.84 -27.06
C LEU A 118 -8.73 -2.04 -26.41
N LEU A 119 -9.36 -1.83 -25.25
CA LEU A 119 -10.10 -2.86 -24.53
C LEU A 119 -11.37 -3.25 -25.30
N ALA A 120 -12.11 -2.28 -25.83
CA ALA A 120 -13.29 -2.53 -26.65
C ALA A 120 -12.94 -3.28 -27.95
N ALA A 121 -11.83 -2.94 -28.60
CA ALA A 121 -11.31 -3.65 -29.78
C ALA A 121 -10.91 -5.10 -29.46
N ALA A 122 -10.49 -5.37 -28.23
CA ALA A 122 -10.20 -6.72 -27.73
C ALA A 122 -11.45 -7.47 -27.21
N GLY A 123 -12.66 -6.92 -27.38
CA GLY A 123 -13.93 -7.52 -26.97
C GLY A 123 -14.46 -7.07 -25.61
N PHE A 124 -13.65 -6.38 -24.79
CA PHE A 124 -14.02 -5.95 -23.45
C PHE A 124 -14.79 -4.62 -23.48
N ARG A 125 -16.12 -4.71 -23.60
CA ARG A 125 -17.01 -3.53 -23.70
C ARG A 125 -17.34 -2.85 -22.38
N ASP A 126 -17.24 -3.57 -21.27
CA ASP A 126 -17.48 -3.08 -19.92
C ASP A 126 -16.32 -3.46 -19.00
N THR A 127 -15.51 -2.46 -18.65
CA THR A 127 -14.28 -2.64 -17.87
C THR A 127 -14.32 -1.77 -16.62
N THR A 128 -13.81 -2.27 -15.49
CA THR A 128 -13.64 -1.42 -14.29
C THR A 128 -12.19 -0.95 -14.17
N MET A 129 -11.98 0.35 -14.03
CA MET A 129 -10.71 0.94 -13.62
C MET A 129 -10.72 1.17 -12.10
N ARG A 130 -9.68 0.71 -11.40
CA ARG A 130 -9.45 1.04 -9.98
C ARG A 130 -8.18 1.88 -9.83
N LEU A 131 -8.25 3.00 -9.13
CA LEU A 131 -7.10 3.83 -8.79
C LEU A 131 -6.76 3.69 -7.32
N ARG A 132 -5.50 3.34 -7.05
CA ARG A 132 -4.89 3.38 -5.73
C ARG A 132 -3.84 4.48 -5.72
N LEU A 133 -3.95 5.36 -4.74
CA LEU A 133 -3.03 6.48 -4.55
C LEU A 133 -2.04 6.18 -3.42
N PRO A 134 -0.86 6.81 -3.43
CA PRO A 134 0.04 6.81 -2.28
C PRO A 134 -0.64 7.51 -1.09
N SER A 135 -0.12 7.27 0.11
CA SER A 135 -0.71 7.71 1.37
C SER A 135 -0.41 9.19 1.69
N VAL A 136 -0.55 10.04 0.68
CA VAL A 136 -0.37 11.49 0.78
C VAL A 136 -1.69 12.19 0.49
N PRO A 137 -1.93 13.40 1.05
CA PRO A 137 -3.09 14.19 0.68
C PRO A 137 -3.14 14.39 -0.84
N ALA A 138 -4.24 13.97 -1.45
CA ALA A 138 -4.41 14.00 -2.90
C ALA A 138 -5.77 14.57 -3.27
N THR A 139 -5.81 15.38 -4.33
CA THR A 139 -7.04 15.85 -4.98
C THR A 139 -7.17 15.11 -6.30
N VAL A 140 -8.30 14.46 -6.52
CA VAL A 140 -8.58 13.78 -7.80
C VAL A 140 -9.77 14.47 -8.43
N ARG A 141 -9.57 14.94 -9.67
CA ARG A 141 -10.60 15.52 -10.52
C ARG A 141 -10.79 14.60 -11.71
N ALA A 142 -12.00 14.07 -11.88
CA ALA A 142 -12.37 13.30 -13.06
C ALA A 142 -13.26 14.18 -13.94
N THR A 143 -12.93 14.28 -15.23
CA THR A 143 -13.83 14.90 -16.21
C THR A 143 -14.78 13.81 -16.67
N THR A 144 -15.94 13.68 -16.03
CA THR A 144 -16.97 12.69 -16.40
C THR A 144 -18.35 13.32 -16.47
N VAL A 145 -19.09 12.97 -17.50
CA VAL A 145 -20.56 13.11 -17.58
C VAL A 145 -21.18 11.99 -16.69
N PRO A 146 -22.33 12.18 -16.02
CA PRO A 146 -22.81 11.31 -14.92
C PRO A 146 -22.95 9.80 -15.22
N ALA A 147 -23.00 9.40 -16.49
CA ALA A 147 -23.29 8.03 -16.93
C ALA A 147 -22.26 6.97 -16.48
N ASN A 148 -21.05 7.37 -16.07
CA ASN A 148 -19.96 6.47 -15.65
C ASN A 148 -19.72 6.41 -14.13
N THR A 149 -20.59 7.05 -13.33
CA THR A 149 -20.43 7.23 -11.87
C THR A 149 -21.39 6.43 -11.00
N GLU A 150 -22.06 5.40 -11.54
CA GLU A 150 -22.88 4.50 -10.71
C GLU A 150 -21.98 3.85 -9.64
N ARG A 151 -22.16 4.29 -8.38
CA ARG A 151 -21.40 3.90 -7.19
C ARG A 151 -19.96 4.42 -7.12
N ALA A 152 -19.77 5.72 -7.28
CA ALA A 152 -18.89 6.37 -6.31
C ALA A 152 -19.59 6.23 -4.95
N GLU A 153 -19.19 5.23 -4.15
CA GLU A 153 -19.47 5.22 -2.71
C GLU A 153 -18.87 6.53 -2.18
N THR A 154 -19.74 7.55 -2.18
CA THR A 154 -19.40 8.90 -1.79
C THR A 154 -19.51 8.90 -0.27
N GLU A 155 -18.70 8.07 0.38
CA GLU A 155 -18.27 8.38 1.73
C GLU A 155 -17.64 9.76 1.62
N ARG A 156 -18.20 10.72 2.36
CA ARG A 156 -17.67 12.07 2.52
C ARG A 156 -16.18 11.99 2.83
N ALA A 157 -15.37 12.07 1.78
CA ALA A 157 -13.93 12.09 1.88
C ALA A 157 -13.52 13.48 2.36
N GLY A 158 -13.61 13.68 3.68
CA GLY A 158 -12.88 14.73 4.36
C GLY A 158 -11.43 14.72 3.88
N THR A 159 -10.88 15.91 3.73
CA THR A 159 -9.47 16.21 3.45
C THR A 159 -8.52 15.16 4.05
N GLY A 160 -8.10 14.16 3.24
CA GLY A 160 -7.09 13.18 3.66
C GLY A 160 -7.32 11.70 3.30
N SER A 161 -8.45 11.27 2.70
CA SER A 161 -8.63 9.83 2.47
C SER A 161 -7.89 9.31 1.21
N SER A 162 -6.89 8.45 1.45
CA SER A 162 -6.28 7.58 0.43
C SER A 162 -7.23 6.40 0.11
N GLY A 163 -8.43 6.70 -0.38
CA GLY A 163 -9.44 5.69 -0.73
C GLY A 163 -9.19 5.07 -2.11
N THR A 164 -9.55 3.80 -2.29
CA THR A 164 -9.61 3.17 -3.62
C THR A 164 -10.75 3.81 -4.40
N ARG A 165 -10.46 4.42 -5.55
CA ARG A 165 -11.50 4.98 -6.43
C ARG A 165 -11.74 4.06 -7.62
N ALA A 166 -12.99 3.87 -8.01
CA ALA A 166 -13.34 3.02 -9.13
C ALA A 166 -14.17 3.80 -10.15
N TRP A 167 -13.91 3.55 -11.43
CA TRP A 167 -14.73 4.04 -12.54
C TRP A 167 -15.09 2.87 -13.43
N ARG A 168 -16.35 2.86 -13.88
CA ARG A 168 -16.79 1.93 -14.92
C ARG A 168 -16.53 2.56 -16.28
N LEU A 169 -15.87 1.80 -17.14
CA LEU A 169 -15.45 2.21 -18.46
C LEU A 169 -16.29 1.43 -19.47
N ARG A 170 -17.26 2.12 -20.05
CA ARG A 170 -18.11 1.57 -21.10
C ARG A 170 -17.66 2.10 -22.46
N ALA A 171 -17.71 1.26 -23.49
CA ALA A 171 -17.27 1.61 -24.84
C ALA A 171 -18.12 2.71 -25.51
N ASP A 172 -19.38 2.82 -25.10
CA ASP A 172 -20.40 3.77 -25.59
C ASP A 172 -20.46 5.09 -24.80
N ALA A 173 -19.66 5.23 -23.75
CA ALA A 173 -19.64 6.41 -22.89
C ALA A 173 -18.32 7.20 -23.01
N PRO A 174 -18.35 8.53 -22.83
CA PRO A 174 -17.13 9.34 -22.86
C PRO A 174 -16.16 8.86 -21.76
N PRO A 175 -14.92 8.50 -22.12
CA PRO A 175 -13.95 7.94 -21.18
C PRO A 175 -13.47 9.00 -20.18
N PRO A 176 -13.36 8.67 -18.87
CA PRO A 176 -12.86 9.60 -17.86
C PRO A 176 -11.41 9.99 -18.12
N VAL A 177 -11.14 11.30 -18.11
CA VAL A 177 -9.78 11.82 -17.91
C VAL A 177 -9.62 12.17 -16.43
N VAL A 178 -8.70 11.49 -15.76
CA VAL A 178 -8.48 11.64 -14.31
C VAL A 178 -7.20 12.43 -14.08
N ARG A 179 -7.33 13.57 -13.42
CA ARG A 179 -6.21 14.40 -12.95
C ARG A 179 -6.05 14.20 -11.45
N VAL A 180 -4.84 13.87 -11.02
CA VAL A 180 -4.49 13.65 -9.62
C VAL A 180 -3.42 14.67 -9.24
N ASP A 181 -3.73 15.54 -8.29
CA ASP A 181 -2.78 16.48 -7.70
C ASP A 181 -2.41 15.98 -6.30
N LEU A 182 -1.13 15.69 -6.09
CA LEU A 182 -0.58 15.22 -4.82
C LEU A 182 -0.03 16.41 -4.02
N ARG A 183 -0.16 16.37 -2.70
CA ARG A 183 0.37 17.40 -1.78
C ARG A 183 1.25 16.75 -0.72
N PRO A 184 2.53 16.49 -1.03
CA PRO A 184 3.43 15.88 -0.07
C PRO A 184 3.67 16.83 1.12
N ARG A 185 3.73 16.26 2.33
CA ARG A 185 4.03 16.99 3.56
C ARG A 185 5.23 16.34 4.27
N PRO A 186 6.45 16.49 3.72
CA PRO A 186 7.63 15.79 4.23
C PRO A 186 7.97 16.18 5.68
N GLY A 187 7.64 17.42 6.08
CA GLY A 187 7.81 17.88 7.46
C GLY A 187 7.06 17.06 8.51
N ARG A 188 5.94 16.41 8.16
CA ARG A 188 5.23 15.52 9.09
C ARG A 188 6.03 14.27 9.43
N TRP A 189 6.73 13.72 8.44
CA TRP A 189 7.62 12.58 8.65
C TRP A 189 8.82 12.99 9.51
N LEU A 190 9.42 14.16 9.24
CA LEU A 190 10.54 14.68 10.04
C LEU A 190 10.14 14.88 11.51
N ALA A 191 8.96 15.46 11.76
CA ALA A 191 8.44 15.61 13.12
C ALA A 191 8.20 14.25 13.80
N ALA A 192 7.65 13.28 13.06
CA ALA A 192 7.44 11.92 13.57
C ALA A 192 8.74 11.18 13.87
N MET A 193 9.83 11.48 13.16
CA MET A 193 11.16 10.90 13.42
C MET A 193 11.96 11.63 14.51
N ALA A 194 11.74 12.93 14.69
CA ALA A 194 12.39 13.69 15.75
C ALA A 194 12.03 13.14 17.14
N LEU A 195 10.77 12.73 17.35
CA LEU A 195 10.29 12.22 18.63
C LEU A 195 11.02 10.93 19.09
N PRO A 196 11.13 9.84 18.28
CA PRO A 196 11.92 8.67 18.63
C PRO A 196 13.39 8.99 18.89
N VAL A 197 14.01 9.84 18.07
CA VAL A 197 15.43 10.19 18.20
C VAL A 197 15.69 10.95 19.50
N LEU A 198 14.83 11.92 19.83
CA LEU A 198 14.90 12.65 21.10
C LEU A 198 14.62 11.74 22.30
N GLY A 199 13.66 10.81 22.18
CA GLY A 199 13.37 9.80 23.21
C GLY A 199 14.59 8.90 23.47
N ALA A 200 15.19 8.33 22.42
CA ALA A 200 16.37 7.48 22.52
C ALA A 200 17.58 8.24 23.08
N ALA A 201 17.82 9.48 22.62
CA ALA A 201 18.86 10.34 23.15
C ALA A 201 18.64 10.65 24.64
N GLY A 202 17.39 10.93 25.05
CA GLY A 202 17.03 11.15 26.45
C GLY A 202 17.25 9.92 27.33
N VAL A 203 16.92 8.72 26.84
CA VAL A 203 17.18 7.46 27.55
C VAL A 203 18.69 7.23 27.69
N ALA A 204 19.45 7.42 26.61
CA ALA A 204 20.90 7.31 26.64
C ALA A 204 21.53 8.31 27.62
N LEU A 205 21.11 9.58 27.60
CA LEU A 205 21.58 10.60 28.56
C LEU A 205 21.19 10.26 30.00
N GLY A 206 19.95 9.80 30.23
CA GLY A 206 19.50 9.40 31.56
C GLY A 206 20.27 8.22 32.13
N PHE A 207 20.62 7.25 31.28
CA PHE A 207 21.35 6.03 31.68
C PHE A 207 22.86 6.29 31.83
N PHE A 208 23.49 6.98 30.86
CA PHE A 208 24.93 7.19 30.82
C PHE A 208 25.42 8.36 31.67
N VAL A 209 24.62 9.43 31.83
CA VAL A 209 25.04 10.62 32.59
C VAL A 209 24.58 10.56 34.06
N ARG A 210 23.92 9.47 34.49
CA ARG A 210 23.35 9.28 35.85
C ARG A 210 22.44 10.43 36.34
N ARG A 211 22.00 11.32 35.45
CA ARG A 211 21.10 12.43 35.78
C ARG A 211 19.64 11.97 35.67
N ARG A 212 19.11 11.42 36.77
CA ARG A 212 17.72 10.97 36.90
C ARG A 212 16.66 12.00 36.51
N ILE A 213 16.99 13.30 36.55
CA ILE A 213 16.10 14.41 36.17
C ILE A 213 15.60 14.28 34.71
N PHE A 214 16.40 13.68 33.82
CA PHE A 214 16.03 13.53 32.41
C PHE A 214 15.33 12.21 32.05
N ALA A 215 15.28 11.24 32.97
CA ALA A 215 14.74 9.91 32.68
C ALA A 215 13.22 9.93 32.44
N LEU A 216 12.48 10.72 33.24
CA LEU A 216 11.02 10.87 33.12
C LEU A 216 10.57 11.58 31.82
N PRO A 217 11.10 12.75 31.45
CA PRO A 217 10.75 13.39 30.19
C PRO A 217 11.16 12.56 28.97
N ALA A 218 12.30 11.85 29.03
CA ALA A 218 12.73 10.94 27.98
C ALA A 218 11.77 9.74 27.79
N ALA A 219 11.29 9.16 28.90
CA ALA A 219 10.31 8.08 28.84
C ALA A 219 8.98 8.56 28.27
N GLY A 220 8.51 9.75 28.69
CA GLY A 220 7.31 10.38 28.13
C GLY A 220 7.41 10.63 26.61
N LEU A 221 8.54 11.18 26.15
CA LEU A 221 8.80 11.39 24.72
C LEU A 221 8.86 10.06 23.94
N SER A 222 9.43 9.02 24.52
CA SER A 222 9.52 7.69 23.88
C SER A 222 8.15 7.03 23.73
N VAL A 223 7.27 7.16 24.72
CA VAL A 223 5.88 6.68 24.63
C VAL A 223 5.07 7.50 23.64
N ALA A 224 5.20 8.83 23.65
CA ALA A 224 4.57 9.69 22.66
C ALA A 224 5.05 9.37 21.23
N ALA A 225 6.35 9.08 21.05
CA ALA A 225 6.93 8.64 19.80
C ALA A 225 6.33 7.30 19.31
N ALA A 226 6.18 6.30 20.20
CA ALA A 226 5.59 5.03 19.83
C ALA A 226 4.09 5.15 19.52
N ILE A 227 3.33 5.92 20.30
CA ILE A 227 1.91 6.20 20.01
C ILE A 227 1.79 6.90 18.66
N THR A 228 2.62 7.91 18.38
CA THR A 228 2.59 8.61 17.08
C THR A 228 3.06 7.73 15.93
N ALA A 229 3.97 6.77 16.14
CA ALA A 229 4.37 5.79 15.12
C ALA A 229 3.24 4.80 14.79
N VAL A 230 2.53 4.32 15.82
CA VAL A 230 1.41 3.35 15.69
C VAL A 230 0.15 4.04 15.17
N ALA A 231 -0.30 5.11 15.81
CA ALA A 231 -1.50 5.86 15.43
C ALA A 231 -1.30 6.62 14.11
N GLY A 232 -0.09 7.14 13.90
CA GLY A 232 0.29 7.86 12.69
C GLY A 232 0.68 6.97 11.52
N SER A 233 0.34 5.67 11.51
CA SER A 233 0.66 4.76 10.39
C SER A 233 2.04 5.03 9.79
N ALA A 234 3.10 4.72 10.53
CA ALA A 234 4.50 4.92 10.15
C ALA A 234 4.80 4.62 8.66
N GLY A 235 4.19 3.56 8.09
CA GLY A 235 4.31 3.18 6.68
C GLY A 235 3.62 4.10 5.66
N ARG A 236 2.72 4.99 6.07
CA ARG A 236 2.01 5.96 5.21
C ARG A 236 2.73 7.30 5.12
N GLN A 237 3.63 7.61 6.05
CA GLN A 237 4.32 8.91 6.08
C GLN A 237 5.55 8.96 5.15
N GLY A 238 6.22 7.82 4.94
CA GLY A 238 7.36 7.70 4.02
C GLY A 238 7.00 8.07 2.57
N ASP A 239 5.76 7.77 2.14
CA ASP A 239 5.23 8.15 0.83
C ASP A 239 5.37 9.66 0.58
N GLY A 240 5.27 10.49 1.61
CA GLY A 240 5.46 11.94 1.50
C GLY A 240 6.87 12.36 1.08
N LEU A 241 7.89 11.62 1.49
CA LEU A 241 9.29 11.86 1.10
C LEU A 241 9.55 11.44 -0.35
N GLY A 242 9.00 10.30 -0.75
CA GLY A 242 9.06 9.83 -2.13
C GLY A 242 8.39 10.82 -3.08
N VAL A 243 7.15 11.19 -2.77
CA VAL A 243 6.34 12.07 -3.62
C VAL A 243 6.97 13.47 -3.70
N ALA A 244 7.58 13.94 -2.61
CA ALA A 244 8.36 15.19 -2.58
C ALA A 244 9.65 15.13 -3.40
N GLY A 245 10.10 13.94 -3.80
CA GLY A 245 11.38 13.72 -4.50
C GLY A 245 12.60 13.78 -3.57
N LEU A 246 12.41 13.60 -2.25
CA LEU A 246 13.49 13.67 -1.26
C LEU A 246 14.21 12.33 -1.08
N LEU A 247 13.49 11.21 -1.21
CA LEU A 247 14.04 9.86 -1.13
C LEU A 247 13.47 8.99 -2.25
N ASP A 248 14.26 8.03 -2.72
CA ASP A 248 13.83 7.05 -3.72
C ASP A 248 14.41 5.66 -3.38
N GLY A 249 13.87 4.62 -4.00
CA GLY A 249 14.37 3.25 -3.95
C GLY A 249 14.50 2.69 -2.54
N THR A 250 15.67 2.15 -2.21
CA THR A 250 15.94 1.51 -0.91
C THR A 250 15.82 2.51 0.25
N ALA A 251 16.28 3.74 0.06
CA ALA A 251 16.20 4.77 1.10
C ALA A 251 14.74 5.09 1.46
N LEU A 252 13.87 5.15 0.44
CA LEU A 252 12.43 5.32 0.66
C LEU A 252 11.83 4.12 1.41
N LYS A 253 12.17 2.89 1.03
CA LYS A 253 11.71 1.67 1.74
C LYS A 253 12.11 1.70 3.22
N VAL A 254 13.36 2.06 3.51
CA VAL A 254 13.86 2.17 4.88
C VAL A 254 13.13 3.28 5.63
N ALA A 255 12.99 4.47 5.04
CA ALA A 255 12.30 5.60 5.68
C ALA A 255 10.82 5.31 5.99
N THR A 256 10.17 4.46 5.20
CA THR A 256 8.81 3.99 5.41
C THR A 256 8.70 3.02 6.60
N ILE A 257 9.74 2.22 6.87
CA ILE A 257 9.74 1.21 7.93
C ILE A 257 10.36 1.75 9.24
N ALA A 258 11.32 2.68 9.13
CA ALA A 258 12.12 3.17 10.24
C ALA A 258 11.32 3.66 11.46
N PRO A 259 10.14 4.31 11.36
CA PRO A 259 9.43 4.71 12.57
C PRO A 259 8.88 3.52 13.37
N LEU A 260 8.75 2.32 12.77
CA LEU A 260 8.37 1.10 13.50
C LEU A 260 9.46 0.60 14.43
N ALA A 261 10.73 0.97 14.19
CA ALA A 261 11.83 0.64 15.10
C ALA A 261 11.71 1.33 16.46
N ALA A 262 10.89 2.38 16.57
CA ALA A 262 10.62 3.06 17.83
C ALA A 262 9.72 2.25 18.79
N VAL A 263 8.93 1.30 18.28
CA VAL A 263 7.98 0.50 19.06
C VAL A 263 8.67 -0.35 20.15
N PRO A 264 9.68 -1.18 19.84
CA PRO A 264 10.36 -1.97 20.87
C PRO A 264 11.09 -1.11 21.90
N LEU A 265 11.60 0.06 21.51
CA LEU A 265 12.28 0.99 22.42
C LEU A 265 11.31 1.64 23.43
N ALA A 266 10.01 1.68 23.15
CA ALA A 266 9.03 2.26 24.05
C ALA A 266 8.61 1.32 25.19
N LEU A 267 8.76 0.00 25.07
CA LEU A 267 8.43 -0.96 26.13
C LEU A 267 9.14 -0.67 27.47
N PRO A 268 10.48 -0.51 27.52
CA PRO A 268 11.16 -0.17 28.76
C PRO A 268 10.77 1.22 29.29
N ALA A 269 10.45 2.17 28.41
CA ALA A 269 9.95 3.49 28.80
C ALA A 269 8.56 3.42 29.45
N VAL A 270 7.65 2.60 28.92
CA VAL A 270 6.33 2.35 29.51
C VAL A 270 6.47 1.70 30.89
N LEU A 271 7.35 0.69 31.03
CA LEU A 271 7.59 0.05 32.32
C LEU A 271 8.16 1.03 33.36
N LEU A 272 9.07 1.91 32.95
CA LEU A 272 9.59 2.96 33.83
C LEU A 272 8.50 3.95 34.26
N LEU A 273 7.63 4.38 33.34
CA LEU A 273 6.51 5.26 33.67
C LEU A 273 5.48 4.56 34.57
N ALA A 274 5.16 3.30 34.31
CA ALA A 274 4.23 2.50 35.11
C ALA A 274 4.74 2.29 36.54
N THR A 275 6.03 2.02 36.71
CA THR A 275 6.64 1.85 38.04
C THR A 275 6.69 3.16 38.83
N VAL A 276 6.97 4.30 38.17
CA VAL A 276 6.91 5.62 38.82
C VAL A 276 5.48 5.98 39.19
N PHE A 277 4.52 5.77 38.29
CA PHE A 277 3.10 6.03 38.55
C PHE A 277 2.57 5.15 39.70
N ALA A 278 2.91 3.85 39.70
CA ALA A 278 2.57 2.96 40.80
C ALA A 278 3.13 3.49 42.12
N ARG A 279 4.40 3.90 42.18
CA ARG A 279 4.98 4.52 43.39
C ARG A 279 4.31 5.82 43.80
N LEU A 280 3.77 6.59 42.87
CA LEU A 280 3.09 7.85 43.16
C LEU A 280 1.67 7.63 43.72
N VAL A 281 1.02 6.53 43.30
CA VAL A 281 -0.35 6.16 43.70
C VAL A 281 -0.37 5.27 44.94
N THR A 282 0.63 4.40 45.11
CA THR A 282 0.72 3.43 46.22
C THR A 282 1.85 3.71 47.20
N GLY A 283 2.64 4.76 46.96
CA GLY A 283 3.74 5.13 47.85
C GLY A 283 3.22 5.70 49.17
N PRO A 284 3.77 5.28 50.32
CA PRO A 284 3.48 5.94 51.58
C PRO A 284 3.95 7.40 51.53
N ASP A 285 3.26 8.25 52.27
CA ASP A 285 3.49 9.68 52.41
C ASP A 285 4.81 9.93 53.18
N VAL A 286 5.95 9.63 52.55
CA VAL A 286 7.27 9.82 53.17
C VAL A 286 7.66 11.27 52.99
N ARG A 287 7.26 12.10 53.96
CA ARG A 287 7.98 13.34 54.30
C ARG A 287 9.46 13.00 54.34
N SER A 288 10.24 13.75 53.56
CA SER A 288 11.69 13.70 53.48
C SER A 288 12.35 13.64 54.87
N THR A 289 12.61 12.44 55.37
CA THR A 289 13.62 12.25 56.39
C THR A 289 14.97 12.37 55.71
N HIS A 290 15.66 13.45 56.05
CA HIS A 290 17.08 13.68 55.77
C HIS A 290 17.85 12.35 55.86
N GLU A 291 18.55 11.97 54.79
CA GLU A 291 19.58 10.94 54.86
C GLU A 291 20.61 11.38 55.91
N ALA A 292 20.51 10.81 57.11
CA ALA A 292 21.55 10.95 58.11
C ALA A 292 22.80 10.27 57.56
N ARG A 293 23.85 11.06 57.33
CA ARG A 293 25.19 10.61 56.98
C ARG A 293 25.62 9.57 58.04
N PRO A 294 26.08 8.36 57.67
CA PRO A 294 26.58 7.42 58.65
C PRO A 294 27.82 8.04 59.30
N THR A 295 27.72 8.34 60.59
CA THR A 295 28.87 8.66 61.43
C THR A 295 29.77 7.43 61.52
N ASP A 296 31.06 7.65 61.30
CA ASP A 296 32.13 6.70 61.58
C ASP A 296 31.95 6.07 62.95
N THR A 297 31.43 4.85 62.98
CA THR A 297 31.69 3.92 64.07
C THR A 297 32.40 2.74 63.44
N GLY A 298 33.72 2.88 63.33
CA GLY A 298 34.61 1.80 63.00
C GLY A 298 34.56 0.76 64.11
N VAL A 299 33.96 -0.40 63.81
CA VAL A 299 34.27 -1.66 64.47
C VAL A 299 34.09 -2.76 63.42
N PHE A 300 35.22 -3.30 62.96
CA PHE A 300 35.27 -4.60 62.29
C PHE A 300 35.28 -5.68 63.37
N TRP A 301 34.29 -6.58 63.35
CA TRP A 301 34.41 -8.00 63.68
C TRP A 301 33.40 -8.78 62.83
#